data_AF-A0A401UD31-F1
#
_entry.id   AF-A0A401UD31-F1
#
_cell.length_a   1.000
_cell.length_b   1.000
_cell.length_c   1.000
_cell.angle_alpha   90.00
_cell.angle_beta   90.00
_cell.angle_gamma   90.00
#
_symmetry.space_group_name_H-M   'P 1'
#
loop_
_entity.id
_entity.type
_entity.pdbx_description
1 polymer ?
#
loop_
_entity_poly.entity_id
_entity_poly.type
_entity_poly.pdbx_seq_one_letter_code
_entity_poly.pdbx_strand_id
1 'polypeptide(L)'
;MRNQFLLFVLLILFLSNCDERVEKNEIDTDKNIFTKSVGGLISPEVAERWVERKRSHTSGREQNFNVTADKLNALLDQVDNKLGVILHHAQGPNGEHHLFITPVKSDLQSWTNGSVLDAATNEFTDASQAKNWVLDYKEQHPGGPWSHFYGIDLFDEIRAIDGLSRVDIVPGETEEGQLPMLLYVWKESSTSNGKLQQEASVFDRGYVCPTVCPPAEE
;
A
#
# COMPACT_ATOMS: atom_id res chain seq x y z
N MET A 1 3.29 7.63 -54.09
CA MET A 1 4.41 7.21 -53.21
C MET A 1 4.36 8.03 -51.94
N ARG A 2 4.39 7.33 -50.80
CA ARG A 2 4.87 7.78 -49.47
C ARG A 2 4.12 8.90 -48.75
N ASN A 3 3.26 8.51 -47.80
CA ASN A 3 3.35 8.86 -46.36
C ASN A 3 1.98 8.75 -45.67
N GLN A 4 1.44 7.53 -45.51
CA GLN A 4 0.29 7.28 -44.63
C GLN A 4 0.40 5.96 -43.84
N PHE A 5 1.62 5.44 -43.63
CA PHE A 5 1.83 4.15 -42.95
C PHE A 5 2.75 4.26 -41.72
N LEU A 6 2.68 5.37 -40.99
CA LEU A 6 3.57 5.65 -39.86
C LEU A 6 2.85 6.30 -38.67
N LEU A 7 1.58 5.94 -38.44
CA LEU A 7 0.82 6.41 -37.27
C LEU A 7 0.18 5.30 -36.43
N PHE A 8 0.50 4.03 -36.68
CA PHE A 8 -0.12 2.90 -35.97
C PHE A 8 0.84 1.96 -35.22
N VAL A 9 2.13 2.31 -35.11
CA VAL A 9 3.14 1.45 -34.43
C VAL A 9 3.83 2.14 -33.24
N LEU A 10 3.57 3.43 -32.96
CA LEU A 10 4.23 4.14 -31.86
C LEU A 10 3.44 4.19 -30.53
N LEU A 11 2.21 3.66 -30.47
CA LEU A 11 1.38 3.70 -29.25
C LEU A 11 1.47 2.42 -28.39
N ILE A 12 2.22 1.40 -28.84
CA ILE A 12 2.33 0.10 -28.14
C ILE A 12 3.63 -0.01 -27.31
N LEU A 13 4.54 0.96 -27.38
CA LEU A 13 5.85 0.91 -26.70
C LEU A 13 5.93 1.69 -25.36
N PHE A 14 4.82 2.21 -24.85
CA PHE A 14 4.80 2.98 -23.58
C PHE A 14 4.13 2.27 -22.39
N LEU A 15 3.66 1.03 -22.57
CA LEU A 15 3.03 0.24 -21.50
C LEU A 15 3.91 -0.91 -20.98
N SER A 16 5.18 -0.98 -21.38
CA SER A 16 6.08 -2.13 -21.10
C SER A 16 7.35 -1.79 -20.29
N ASN A 17 7.65 -0.52 -20.01
CA ASN A 17 8.97 -0.13 -19.50
C ASN A 17 9.15 -0.17 -17.97
N CYS A 18 8.36 -0.97 -17.25
CA CYS A 18 8.73 -1.39 -15.90
C CYS A 18 9.27 -2.82 -15.84
N ASP A 19 9.23 -3.60 -16.94
CA ASP A 19 9.49 -5.06 -16.89
C ASP A 19 10.75 -5.52 -17.67
N GLU A 20 11.47 -4.61 -18.32
CA GLU A 20 12.71 -4.93 -19.04
C GLU A 20 13.88 -4.06 -18.59
N ARG A 21 14.55 -4.48 -17.51
CA ARG A 21 16.01 -4.42 -17.29
C ARG A 21 16.34 -4.82 -15.85
N VAL A 22 16.19 -6.11 -15.56
CA VAL A 22 16.90 -6.72 -14.44
C VAL A 22 18.23 -7.24 -14.99
N GLU A 23 19.19 -6.33 -15.20
CA GLU A 23 20.58 -6.77 -15.08
C GLU A 23 20.78 -7.15 -13.61
N LYS A 24 21.39 -8.31 -13.37
CA LYS A 24 21.77 -8.82 -12.05
C LYS A 24 22.85 -7.93 -11.41
N ASN A 25 22.54 -6.66 -11.16
CA ASN A 25 23.29 -5.86 -10.23
C ASN A 25 22.83 -6.31 -8.85
N GLU A 26 23.77 -6.80 -8.05
CA GLU A 26 23.56 -6.99 -6.61
C GLU A 26 22.93 -5.70 -6.09
N ILE A 27 21.68 -5.80 -5.64
CA ILE A 27 20.95 -4.67 -5.09
C ILE A 27 21.76 -4.22 -3.87
N ASP A 28 22.36 -3.03 -3.94
CA ASP A 28 23.02 -2.39 -2.80
C ASP A 28 21.94 -2.12 -1.74
N THR A 29 21.85 -3.02 -0.77
CA THR A 29 20.81 -3.06 0.26
C THR A 29 20.85 -1.86 1.19
N ASP A 30 21.89 -1.01 1.16
CA ASP A 30 21.95 0.16 2.02
C ASP A 30 21.36 1.43 1.36
N LYS A 31 21.15 1.41 0.04
CA LYS A 31 20.68 2.59 -0.73
C LYS A 31 19.26 2.47 -1.27
N ASN A 32 18.70 1.27 -1.34
CA ASN A 32 17.37 1.07 -1.89
C ASN A 32 16.28 1.51 -0.89
N ILE A 33 15.30 2.31 -1.34
CA ILE A 33 14.15 2.70 -0.51
C ILE A 33 13.35 1.47 -0.02
N PHE A 34 13.46 0.34 -0.74
CA PHE A 34 12.84 -0.93 -0.41
C PHE A 34 13.62 -1.75 0.64
N THR A 35 14.82 -1.31 1.03
CA THR A 35 15.66 -1.98 2.04
C THR A 35 15.91 -1.13 3.29
N LYS A 36 15.49 0.14 3.30
CA LYS A 36 15.40 0.91 4.54
C LYS A 36 14.21 0.42 5.36
N SER A 37 14.36 0.41 6.69
CA SER A 37 13.24 0.17 7.62
C SER A 37 12.20 1.29 7.46
N VAL A 38 11.23 1.07 6.58
CA VAL A 38 10.10 1.95 6.27
C VAL A 38 8.91 1.42 7.07
N GLY A 39 8.75 1.97 8.26
CA GLY A 39 7.76 1.61 9.27
C GLY A 39 8.28 2.03 10.64
N GLY A 40 7.43 2.52 11.54
CA GLY A 40 7.85 2.87 12.89
C GLY A 40 6.66 3.07 13.81
N LEU A 41 6.77 2.60 15.05
CA LEU A 41 5.75 2.79 16.08
C LEU A 41 5.66 4.28 16.43
N ILE A 42 4.45 4.83 16.41
CA ILE A 42 4.15 6.17 16.89
C ILE A 42 3.20 6.13 18.08
N SER A 43 3.18 7.21 18.85
CA SER A 43 2.25 7.32 19.97
C SER A 43 0.80 7.49 19.45
N PRO A 44 -0.21 6.93 20.13
CA PRO A 44 -1.60 7.10 19.76
C PRO A 44 -2.03 8.57 19.65
N GLU A 45 -1.48 9.44 20.50
CA GLU A 45 -1.79 10.87 20.50
C GLU A 45 -1.28 11.60 19.25
N VAL A 46 -0.11 11.19 18.73
CA VAL A 46 0.41 11.71 17.45
C VAL A 46 -0.47 11.23 16.30
N ALA A 47 -0.81 9.93 16.30
CA ALA A 47 -1.66 9.34 15.28
C ALA A 47 -3.04 10.02 15.22
N GLU A 48 -3.71 10.17 16.36
CA GLU A 48 -5.01 10.83 16.46
C GLU A 48 -4.96 12.28 15.98
N ARG A 49 -3.89 13.01 16.33
CA ARG A 49 -3.69 14.39 15.85
C ARG A 49 -3.58 14.47 14.33
N TRP A 50 -2.87 13.54 13.71
CA TRP A 50 -2.71 13.48 12.25
C TRP A 50 -4.01 13.08 11.54
N VAL A 51 -4.75 12.13 12.10
CA VAL A 51 -6.08 11.75 11.61
C VAL A 51 -7.04 12.94 11.70
N GLU A 52 -7.07 13.65 12.81
CA GLU A 52 -7.96 14.79 12.98
C GLU A 52 -7.61 15.95 12.05
N ARG A 53 -6.31 16.22 11.87
CA ARG A 53 -5.84 17.21 10.89
C ARG A 53 -6.33 16.85 9.50
N LYS A 54 -6.12 15.60 9.07
CA LYS A 54 -6.55 15.12 7.76
C LYS A 54 -8.07 15.30 7.56
N ARG A 55 -8.87 14.89 8.55
CA ARG A 55 -10.33 15.06 8.54
C ARG A 55 -10.76 16.50 8.38
N SER A 56 -10.07 17.44 9.05
CA SER A 56 -10.40 18.87 8.98
C SER A 56 -10.22 19.48 7.58
N HIS A 57 -9.39 18.87 6.73
CA HIS A 57 -9.14 19.30 5.35
C HIS A 57 -9.97 18.55 4.31
N THR A 58 -10.73 17.52 4.71
CA THR A 58 -11.61 16.76 3.81
C THR A 58 -13.06 17.10 4.08
N SER A 59 -13.83 17.42 3.04
CA SER A 59 -15.26 17.75 3.14
C SER A 59 -16.18 16.52 3.19
N GLY A 60 -15.63 15.31 3.25
CA GLY A 60 -16.36 14.04 3.23
C GLY A 60 -16.05 13.13 4.42
N ARG A 61 -16.82 12.05 4.58
CA ARG A 61 -16.43 10.95 5.49
C ARG A 61 -15.18 10.29 4.91
N GLU A 62 -14.06 10.38 5.61
CA GLU A 62 -12.91 9.56 5.28
C GLU A 62 -13.23 8.08 5.44
N GLN A 63 -12.83 7.30 4.46
CA GLN A 63 -13.00 5.86 4.48
C GLN A 63 -11.82 5.26 5.23
N ASN A 64 -12.11 4.70 6.40
CA ASN A 64 -11.19 3.80 7.07
C ASN A 64 -11.28 2.44 6.40
N PHE A 65 -10.13 1.84 6.12
CA PHE A 65 -10.05 0.49 5.58
C PHE A 65 -9.70 -0.47 6.71
N ASN A 66 -10.04 -1.75 6.57
CA ASN A 66 -9.61 -2.75 7.53
C ASN A 66 -9.39 -4.10 6.86
N VAL A 67 -8.44 -4.86 7.41
CA VAL A 67 -8.21 -6.24 7.01
C VAL A 67 -8.09 -7.14 8.24
N THR A 68 -8.68 -8.32 8.17
CA THR A 68 -8.53 -9.30 9.25
C THR A 68 -7.15 -9.95 9.21
N ALA A 69 -6.68 -10.40 10.38
CA ALA A 69 -5.42 -11.11 10.50
C ALA A 69 -5.32 -12.31 9.53
N ASP A 70 -6.40 -13.09 9.44
CA ASP A 70 -6.47 -14.28 8.56
C ASP A 70 -6.27 -13.93 7.09
N LYS A 71 -6.94 -12.87 6.59
CA LYS A 71 -6.84 -12.46 5.18
C LYS A 71 -5.47 -11.87 4.88
N LEU A 72 -4.92 -11.08 5.81
CA LEU A 72 -3.57 -10.52 5.68
C LEU A 72 -2.50 -11.62 5.66
N ASN A 73 -2.59 -12.58 6.58
CA ASN A 73 -1.71 -13.75 6.60
C ASN A 73 -1.83 -14.55 5.30
N ALA A 74 -3.06 -14.85 4.87
CA ALA A 74 -3.30 -15.58 3.63
C ALA A 74 -2.74 -14.88 2.39
N LEU A 75 -2.77 -13.53 2.33
CA LEU A 75 -2.13 -12.78 1.26
C LEU A 75 -0.60 -12.91 1.33
N LEU A 76 -0.02 -12.70 2.51
CA LEU A 76 1.44 -12.66 2.68
C LEU A 76 2.08 -14.03 2.51
N ASP A 77 1.38 -15.12 2.85
CA ASP A 77 1.90 -16.49 2.72
C ASP A 77 1.88 -17.02 1.27
N GLN A 78 1.20 -16.33 0.33
CA GLN A 78 1.17 -16.72 -1.08
C GLN A 78 2.47 -16.43 -1.83
N VAL A 79 3.35 -15.59 -1.26
CA VAL A 79 4.50 -15.05 -1.97
C VAL A 79 5.76 -15.23 -1.14
N ASP A 80 6.74 -15.98 -1.64
CA ASP A 80 8.05 -16.08 -1.01
C ASP A 80 8.95 -14.88 -1.37
N ASN A 81 9.99 -14.65 -0.56
CA ASN A 81 11.04 -13.65 -0.82
C ASN A 81 10.49 -12.23 -1.05
N LYS A 82 9.64 -11.78 -0.13
CA LYS A 82 9.02 -10.45 -0.13
C LYS A 82 10.01 -9.39 0.37
N LEU A 83 9.99 -8.20 -0.23
CA LEU A 83 10.67 -6.99 0.27
C LEU A 83 9.74 -6.12 1.11
N GLY A 84 8.44 -6.17 0.85
CA GLY A 84 7.47 -5.36 1.56
C GLY A 84 6.06 -5.50 1.04
N VAL A 85 5.24 -4.51 1.40
CA VAL A 85 3.82 -4.44 1.08
C VAL A 85 3.53 -3.05 0.51
N ILE A 86 2.78 -3.00 -0.59
CA ILE A 86 2.24 -1.76 -1.13
C ILE A 86 0.72 -1.72 -0.90
N LEU A 87 0.25 -0.59 -0.41
CA LEU A 87 -1.15 -0.20 -0.38
C LEU A 87 -1.42 0.69 -1.60
N HIS A 88 -2.29 0.28 -2.51
CA HIS A 88 -2.64 1.03 -3.72
C HIS A 88 -4.02 1.64 -3.57
N HIS A 89 -4.12 2.95 -3.80
CA HIS A 89 -5.43 3.58 -3.97
C HIS A 89 -6.00 3.20 -5.34
N ALA A 90 -7.30 2.88 -5.35
CA ALA A 90 -8.02 2.46 -6.54
C ALA A 90 -9.43 3.01 -6.54
N GLN A 91 -10.01 3.21 -7.73
CA GLN A 91 -11.38 3.63 -7.87
C GLN A 91 -12.17 2.62 -8.68
N GLY A 92 -13.21 2.06 -8.06
CA GLY A 92 -14.13 1.14 -8.71
C GLY A 92 -15.01 1.86 -9.73
N PRO A 93 -15.77 1.10 -10.55
CA PRO A 93 -16.56 1.65 -11.66
C PRO A 93 -17.67 2.63 -11.23
N ASN A 94 -18.09 2.57 -9.96
CA ASN A 94 -19.12 3.45 -9.40
C ASN A 94 -18.55 4.64 -8.61
N GLY A 95 -17.23 4.85 -8.69
CA GLY A 95 -16.54 5.89 -7.91
C GLY A 95 -16.18 5.46 -6.48
N GLU A 96 -16.40 4.19 -6.13
CA GLU A 96 -16.05 3.60 -4.83
C GLU A 96 -14.53 3.62 -4.64
N HIS A 97 -14.07 4.06 -3.46
CA HIS A 97 -12.64 4.06 -3.13
C HIS A 97 -12.24 2.71 -2.56
N HIS A 98 -11.26 2.08 -3.20
CA HIS A 98 -10.64 0.84 -2.75
C HIS A 98 -9.20 1.10 -2.32
N LEU A 99 -8.72 0.22 -1.43
CA LEU A 99 -7.32 0.18 -1.05
C LEU A 99 -6.82 -1.26 -1.18
N PHE A 100 -6.05 -1.53 -2.22
CA PHE A 100 -5.52 -2.86 -2.49
C PHE A 100 -4.19 -3.07 -1.82
N ILE A 101 -4.03 -4.21 -1.15
CA ILE A 101 -2.80 -4.63 -0.49
C ILE A 101 -2.12 -5.68 -1.37
N THR A 102 -0.85 -5.43 -1.69
CA THR A 102 -0.03 -6.34 -2.51
C THR A 102 1.34 -6.56 -1.88
N PRO A 103 1.83 -7.80 -1.76
CA PRO A 103 3.22 -8.05 -1.43
C PRO A 103 4.13 -7.67 -2.63
N VAL A 104 5.30 -7.13 -2.33
CA VAL A 104 6.34 -6.84 -3.32
C VAL A 104 7.43 -7.89 -3.21
N LYS A 105 7.75 -8.56 -4.31
CA LYS A 105 8.82 -9.55 -4.37
C LYS A 105 10.20 -8.89 -4.50
N SER A 106 11.24 -9.67 -4.23
CA SER A 106 12.66 -9.26 -4.41
C SER A 106 13.04 -8.85 -5.83
N ASP A 107 12.27 -9.28 -6.84
CA ASP A 107 12.37 -8.85 -8.23
C ASP A 107 11.58 -7.55 -8.52
N LEU A 108 11.08 -6.87 -7.48
CA LEU A 108 10.27 -5.65 -7.53
C LEU A 108 8.89 -5.81 -8.20
N GLN A 109 8.44 -7.04 -8.45
CA GLN A 109 7.09 -7.29 -8.94
C GLN A 109 6.09 -7.26 -7.77
N SER A 110 5.03 -6.46 -7.93
CA SER A 110 3.91 -6.36 -6.97
C SER A 110 2.59 -6.91 -7.50
N TRP A 111 2.48 -7.09 -8.82
CA TRP A 111 1.30 -7.61 -9.50
C TRP A 111 1.61 -9.00 -10.04
N THR A 112 1.62 -10.01 -9.18
CA THR A 112 1.71 -11.40 -9.62
C THR A 112 0.34 -11.90 -10.08
N ASN A 113 0.29 -12.70 -11.15
CA ASN A 113 -0.95 -13.33 -11.62
C ASN A 113 -1.64 -14.07 -10.46
N GLY A 114 -2.78 -13.55 -9.98
CA GLY A 114 -3.44 -14.04 -8.78
C GLY A 114 -4.44 -13.04 -8.23
N SER A 115 -4.65 -13.11 -6.92
CA SER A 115 -5.55 -12.22 -6.18
C SER A 115 -4.79 -11.23 -5.31
N VAL A 116 -5.34 -10.03 -5.17
CA VAL A 116 -4.90 -9.00 -4.22
C VAL A 116 -5.94 -8.83 -3.13
N LEU A 117 -5.56 -8.33 -1.95
CA LEU A 117 -6.52 -8.12 -0.86
C LEU A 117 -7.10 -6.71 -0.95
N ASP A 118 -8.42 -6.59 -1.01
CA ASP A 118 -9.13 -5.31 -0.96
C ASP A 118 -9.50 -4.97 0.48
N ALA A 119 -8.90 -3.92 1.04
CA ALA A 119 -9.17 -3.49 2.41
C ALA A 119 -10.50 -2.72 2.55
N ALA A 120 -11.17 -2.36 1.46
CA ALA A 120 -12.52 -1.80 1.51
C ALA A 120 -13.58 -2.88 1.77
N THR A 121 -13.35 -4.09 1.27
CA THR A 121 -14.29 -5.22 1.36
C THR A 121 -13.78 -6.36 2.25
N ASN A 122 -12.50 -6.33 2.66
CA ASN A 122 -11.77 -7.41 3.32
C ASN A 122 -11.82 -8.73 2.53
N GLU A 123 -11.82 -8.64 1.19
CA GLU A 123 -11.91 -9.78 0.30
C GLU A 123 -10.84 -9.78 -0.78
N PHE A 124 -10.56 -10.96 -1.32
CA PHE A 124 -9.60 -11.11 -2.41
C PHE A 124 -10.25 -10.70 -3.75
N THR A 125 -9.56 -9.84 -4.50
CA THR A 125 -9.96 -9.33 -5.81
C THR A 125 -8.97 -9.80 -6.87
N ASP A 126 -9.42 -10.04 -8.10
CA ASP A 126 -8.54 -10.36 -9.23
C ASP A 126 -7.51 -9.24 -9.47
N ALA A 127 -6.23 -9.61 -9.60
CA ALA A 127 -5.14 -8.64 -9.74
C ALA A 127 -5.26 -7.79 -11.02
N SER A 128 -5.79 -8.35 -12.12
CA SER A 128 -5.94 -7.60 -13.37
C SER A 128 -7.03 -6.55 -13.24
N GLN A 129 -8.16 -6.91 -12.62
CA GLN A 129 -9.23 -5.97 -12.31
C GLN A 129 -8.75 -4.85 -11.36
N ALA A 130 -8.09 -5.23 -10.27
CA ALA A 130 -7.56 -4.28 -9.30
C ALA A 130 -6.55 -3.31 -9.94
N LYS A 131 -5.66 -3.81 -10.80
CA LYS A 131 -4.69 -2.98 -11.54
C LYS A 131 -5.38 -1.92 -12.41
N ASN A 132 -6.47 -2.27 -13.09
CA ASN A 132 -7.23 -1.29 -13.87
C ASN A 132 -7.81 -0.19 -12.98
N TRP A 133 -8.39 -0.53 -11.83
CA TRP A 133 -8.93 0.46 -10.90
C TRP A 133 -7.85 1.36 -10.27
N VAL A 134 -6.64 0.84 -10.06
CA VAL A 134 -5.47 1.65 -9.64
C VAL A 134 -5.07 2.64 -10.73
N LEU A 135 -5.06 2.21 -12.00
CA LEU A 135 -4.76 3.09 -13.13
C LEU A 135 -5.83 4.19 -13.29
N ASP A 136 -7.10 3.84 -13.16
CA ASP A 136 -8.22 4.79 -13.21
C ASP A 136 -8.12 5.83 -12.08
N TYR A 137 -7.74 5.41 -10.87
CA TYR A 137 -7.52 6.30 -9.74
C TYR A 137 -6.38 7.29 -10.03
N LYS A 138 -5.25 6.78 -10.54
CA LYS A 138 -4.07 7.56 -10.89
C LYS A 138 -4.36 8.61 -11.96
N GLU A 139 -5.15 8.27 -12.97
CA GLU A 139 -5.55 9.21 -14.02
C GLU A 139 -6.42 10.34 -13.47
N GLN A 140 -7.33 10.03 -12.55
CA GLN A 140 -8.22 11.01 -11.94
C GLN A 140 -7.55 11.88 -10.87
N HIS A 141 -6.48 11.37 -10.24
CA HIS A 141 -5.78 12.05 -9.14
C HIS A 141 -4.28 12.24 -9.44
N PRO A 142 -3.90 12.94 -10.53
CA PRO A 142 -2.51 12.96 -11.02
C PRO A 142 -1.51 13.65 -10.06
N GLY A 143 -1.98 14.46 -9.12
CA GLY A 143 -1.16 15.14 -8.12
C GLY A 143 -1.25 14.56 -6.70
N GLY A 144 -2.00 13.47 -6.51
CA GLY A 144 -2.20 12.84 -5.21
C GLY A 144 -1.28 11.65 -4.95
N PRO A 145 -1.26 11.10 -3.72
CA PRO A 145 -0.63 9.82 -3.46
C PRO A 145 -1.41 8.71 -4.16
N TRP A 146 -0.71 7.82 -4.87
CA TRP A 146 -1.33 6.64 -5.49
C TRP A 146 -1.08 5.36 -4.70
N SER A 147 0.00 5.33 -3.92
CA SER A 147 0.34 4.16 -3.12
C SER A 147 1.29 4.48 -1.97
N HIS A 148 1.31 3.59 -0.99
CA HIS A 148 2.20 3.63 0.17
C HIS A 148 2.93 2.30 0.32
N PHE A 149 4.25 2.34 0.43
CA PHE A 149 5.11 1.18 0.64
C PHE A 149 5.49 1.04 2.11
N TYR A 150 5.53 -0.20 2.59
CA TYR A 150 6.01 -0.60 3.90
C TYR A 150 6.98 -1.76 3.76
N GLY A 151 8.06 -1.76 4.54
CA GLY A 151 9.01 -2.87 4.57
C GLY A 151 8.37 -4.16 5.11
N ILE A 152 8.85 -5.32 4.65
CA ILE A 152 8.31 -6.61 5.08
C ILE A 152 8.49 -6.84 6.58
N ASP A 153 9.60 -6.35 7.16
CA ASP A 153 9.91 -6.47 8.59
C ASP A 153 8.76 -5.94 9.47
N LEU A 154 8.12 -4.83 9.08
CA LEU A 154 6.96 -4.30 9.79
C LEU A 154 5.79 -5.29 9.78
N PHE A 155 5.50 -5.89 8.62
CA PHE A 155 4.41 -6.85 8.52
C PHE A 155 4.74 -8.15 9.25
N ASP A 156 6.00 -8.58 9.27
CA ASP A 156 6.45 -9.71 10.07
C ASP A 156 6.32 -9.41 11.58
N GLU A 157 6.66 -8.19 12.03
CA GLU A 157 6.39 -7.73 13.40
C GLU A 157 4.90 -7.75 13.73
N ILE A 158 4.05 -7.22 12.84
CA ILE A 158 2.59 -7.20 13.01
C ILE A 158 2.05 -8.64 13.14
N ARG A 159 2.48 -9.54 12.27
CA ARG A 159 2.05 -10.95 12.27
C ARG A 159 2.53 -11.73 13.49
N ALA A 160 3.63 -11.31 14.11
CA ALA A 160 4.16 -11.91 15.32
C ALA A 160 3.41 -11.48 16.59
N ILE A 161 2.49 -10.50 16.52
CA ILE A 161 1.68 -10.07 17.65
C ILE A 161 0.68 -11.17 18.04
N ASP A 162 0.84 -11.68 19.25
CA ASP A 162 -0.11 -12.63 19.83
C ASP A 162 -1.49 -11.99 19.99
N GLY A 163 -2.53 -12.74 19.57
CA GLY A 163 -3.91 -12.25 19.55
C GLY A 163 -4.19 -11.18 18.48
N LEU A 164 -3.38 -11.02 17.44
CA LEU A 164 -3.69 -10.13 16.31
C LEU A 164 -5.08 -10.47 15.73
N SER A 165 -5.95 -9.45 15.65
CA SER A 165 -7.33 -9.61 15.18
C SER A 165 -7.55 -8.98 13.82
N ARG A 166 -7.16 -7.71 13.68
CA ARG A 166 -7.28 -6.93 12.45
C ARG A 166 -6.28 -5.79 12.42
N VAL A 167 -6.06 -5.27 11.23
CA VAL A 167 -5.31 -4.04 10.97
C VAL A 167 -6.28 -3.05 10.34
N ASP A 168 -6.53 -1.93 11.01
CA ASP A 168 -7.24 -0.81 10.41
C ASP A 168 -6.21 0.10 9.72
N ILE A 169 -6.53 0.58 8.52
CA ILE A 169 -5.66 1.42 7.72
C ILE A 169 -6.35 2.77 7.55
N VAL A 170 -5.72 3.81 8.08
CA VAL A 170 -6.34 5.12 8.26
C VAL A 170 -5.44 6.20 7.65
N PRO A 171 -5.96 7.09 6.79
CA PRO A 171 -5.18 8.21 6.29
C PRO A 171 -4.86 9.20 7.42
N GLY A 172 -3.65 9.78 7.39
CA GLY A 172 -3.24 10.86 8.27
C GLY A 172 -2.69 12.05 7.50
N GLU A 173 -2.49 13.17 8.19
CA GLU A 173 -1.75 14.33 7.67
C GLU A 173 -0.77 14.83 8.74
N THR A 174 0.51 14.86 8.43
CA THR A 174 1.53 15.38 9.35
C THR A 174 1.49 16.91 9.42
N GLU A 175 2.20 17.49 10.39
CA GLU A 175 2.33 18.94 10.52
C GLU A 175 2.98 19.59 9.29
N GLU A 176 3.87 18.87 8.60
CA GLU A 176 4.53 19.26 7.35
C GLU A 176 3.66 19.03 6.10
N GLY A 177 2.43 18.51 6.26
CA GLY A 177 1.50 18.24 5.16
C GLY A 177 1.79 16.94 4.40
N GLN A 178 2.58 16.02 4.97
CA GLN A 178 2.74 14.68 4.40
C GLN A 178 1.48 13.86 4.63
N LEU A 179 1.17 12.94 3.71
CA LEU A 179 -0.06 12.13 3.72
C LEU A 179 0.25 10.64 3.96
N PRO A 180 0.65 10.23 5.18
CA PRO A 180 0.89 8.83 5.49
C PRO A 180 -0.42 8.04 5.52
N MET A 181 -0.29 6.72 5.32
CA MET A 181 -1.31 5.76 5.76
C MET A 181 -0.85 5.17 7.10
N LEU A 182 -1.72 5.19 8.09
CA LEU A 182 -1.45 4.70 9.44
C LEU A 182 -2.00 3.28 9.58
N LEU A 183 -1.20 2.38 10.14
CA LEU A 183 -1.62 1.00 10.44
C LEU A 183 -1.94 0.89 11.93
N TYR A 184 -3.23 0.81 12.27
CA TYR A 184 -3.73 0.54 13.61
C TYR A 184 -3.89 -0.96 13.78
N VAL A 185 -3.07 -1.54 14.66
CA VAL A 185 -2.97 -2.98 14.85
C VAL A 185 -3.70 -3.38 16.12
N TRP A 186 -4.81 -4.09 15.96
CA TRP A 186 -5.71 -4.44 17.04
C TRP A 186 -5.47 -5.86 17.53
N LYS A 187 -5.25 -6.02 18.83
CA LYS A 187 -5.19 -7.34 19.47
C LYS A 187 -6.48 -7.66 20.22
N GLU A 188 -6.89 -8.92 20.19
CA GLU A 188 -7.88 -9.45 21.11
C GLU A 188 -7.29 -9.43 22.53
N SER A 189 -7.92 -8.69 23.45
CA SER A 189 -7.52 -8.72 24.85
C SER A 189 -8.35 -9.74 25.62
N SER A 190 -7.73 -10.33 26.64
CA SER A 190 -8.49 -11.00 27.71
C SER A 190 -9.49 -10.03 28.33
N THR A 191 -10.69 -10.52 28.65
CA THR A 191 -11.73 -9.76 29.34
C THR A 191 -11.29 -9.40 30.76
N SER A 192 -11.14 -8.09 31.02
CA SER A 192 -10.93 -7.54 32.34
C SER A 192 -12.23 -6.84 32.76
N ASN A 193 -12.88 -7.31 33.83
CA ASN A 193 -14.16 -6.78 34.33
C ASN A 193 -15.32 -6.73 33.30
N GLY A 194 -15.35 -7.67 32.34
CA GLY A 194 -16.42 -7.74 31.33
C GLY A 194 -16.38 -6.64 30.27
N LYS A 195 -15.32 -5.82 30.23
CA LYS A 195 -15.03 -4.90 29.11
C LYS A 195 -13.82 -5.43 28.33
N LEU A 196 -13.96 -5.56 27.02
CA LEU A 196 -12.84 -5.77 26.11
C LEU A 196 -11.97 -4.50 26.13
N GLN A 197 -10.71 -4.63 26.48
CA GLN A 197 -9.72 -3.55 26.41
C GLN A 197 -8.98 -3.70 25.09
N GLN A 198 -9.48 -3.07 24.03
CA GLN A 198 -8.75 -3.07 22.77
C GLN A 198 -7.54 -2.12 22.88
N GLU A 199 -6.33 -2.67 22.82
CA GLU A 199 -5.12 -1.88 22.64
C GLU A 199 -4.75 -1.90 21.16
N ALA A 200 -4.55 -0.71 20.59
CA ALA A 200 -4.04 -0.56 19.24
C ALA A 200 -2.59 -0.05 19.29
N SER A 201 -1.70 -0.71 18.57
CA SER A 201 -0.39 -0.13 18.21
C SER A 201 -0.54 0.60 16.89
N VAL A 202 0.12 1.76 16.72
CA VAL A 202 0.01 2.55 15.50
C VAL A 202 1.37 2.70 14.83
N PHE A 203 1.42 2.37 13.54
CA PHE A 203 2.63 2.49 12.72
C PHE A 203 2.42 3.50 11.59
N ASP A 204 3.39 4.41 11.35
CA ASP A 204 3.17 5.58 10.47
C ASP A 204 4.09 5.73 9.26
N ARG A 205 5.21 5.01 9.18
CA ARG A 205 6.21 5.28 8.15
C ARG A 205 5.96 4.47 6.88
N GLY A 206 4.79 4.62 6.26
CA GLY A 206 4.63 4.23 4.88
C GLY A 206 5.34 5.25 3.98
N TYR A 207 6.24 4.80 3.10
CA TYR A 207 6.81 5.71 2.10
C TYR A 207 5.77 5.94 1.02
N VAL A 208 5.35 7.19 0.83
CA VAL A 208 4.51 7.55 -0.31
C VAL A 208 5.34 7.30 -1.56
N CYS A 209 4.93 6.34 -2.39
CA CYS A 209 5.67 6.05 -3.60
C CYS A 209 5.68 7.31 -4.48
N PRO A 210 6.85 7.78 -4.94
CA PRO A 210 6.91 8.94 -5.81
C PRO A 210 6.14 8.64 -7.09
N THR A 211 5.49 9.66 -7.64
CA THR A 211 4.71 9.57 -8.88
C THR A 211 5.55 9.11 -10.08
N VAL A 212 6.87 9.21 -9.96
CA VAL A 212 7.87 8.71 -10.91
C VAL A 212 8.91 7.92 -10.11
N CYS A 213 9.25 6.71 -10.55
CA CYS A 213 10.37 5.97 -9.97
C CYS A 213 11.63 6.84 -10.04
N PRO A 214 12.38 7.04 -8.94
CA PRO A 214 13.67 7.68 -9.04
C PRO A 214 14.51 6.86 -10.03
N PRO A 215 15.28 7.53 -10.93
CA PRO A 215 16.19 6.82 -11.81
C PRO A 215 17.10 5.94 -10.95
N ALA A 216 17.40 4.73 -11.42
CA ALA A 216 18.42 3.92 -10.78
C ALA A 216 19.70 4.77 -10.71
N GLU A 217 20.15 5.08 -9.50
CA GLU A 217 21.41 5.82 -9.34
C GLU A 217 22.53 4.93 -9.90
N GLU A 218 23.18 5.41 -10.96
CA GLU A 218 24.36 4.78 -11.58
C GLU A 218 25.56 4.72 -10.63
#